data_AF-A0A9P0KXS0-F1
#
_entry.id   AF-A0A9P0KXS0-F1
#
_cell.length_a   1.000
_cell.length_b   1.000
_cell.length_c   1.000
_cell.angle_alpha   90.00
_cell.angle_beta   90.00
_cell.angle_gamma   90.00
#
_symmetry.space_group_name_H-M   'P 1'
#
loop_
_entity.id
_entity.type
_entity.pdbx_description
1 polymer ?
#
loop_
_entity_poly.entity_id
_entity_poly.type
_entity_poly.pdbx_seq_one_letter_code
_entity_poly.pdbx_strand_id
1 'polypeptide(L)'
;MAEENIFMFVPNIIGYARIILLIISFYFMPTNYIIATSCYVVSALLDAFDGHAARMFNQSTKFGGMLDQLTDRCGTMGLVAVLAHFYPKYMFLYLMSMSIDIACHWIYLHTTVLQGKTSHKFIDMSENPIMSIYYTNRTVLFLMCFGNEAFYASLYLLYFTEGPISKIYCFYVKHVVKYLVTGF
;
A
#
# COMPACT_ATOMS: atom_id res chain seq x y z
N MET A 1 15.28 -35.99 3.65
CA MET A 1 14.39 -35.07 2.92
C MET A 1 14.82 -33.69 3.38
N ALA A 2 15.48 -32.90 2.53
CA ALA A 2 15.88 -31.55 2.94
C ALA A 2 14.60 -30.79 3.27
N GLU A 3 14.47 -30.30 4.51
CA GLU A 3 13.32 -29.47 4.88
C GLU A 3 13.29 -28.27 3.95
N GLU A 4 12.21 -28.12 3.18
CA GLU A 4 12.06 -26.98 2.30
C GLU A 4 12.05 -25.70 3.15
N ASN A 5 13.06 -24.87 2.95
CA ASN A 5 13.19 -23.63 3.71
C ASN A 5 12.18 -22.61 3.18
N ILE A 6 11.12 -22.38 3.96
CA ILE A 6 10.04 -21.42 3.64
C ILE A 6 10.60 -20.04 3.30
N PHE A 7 11.72 -19.61 3.89
CA PHE A 7 12.34 -18.31 3.62
C PHE A 7 12.87 -18.18 2.18
N MET A 8 13.21 -19.30 1.53
CA MET A 8 13.78 -19.33 0.18
C MET A 8 12.74 -19.59 -0.91
N PHE A 9 11.45 -19.53 -0.57
CA PHE A 9 10.39 -19.64 -1.56
C PHE A 9 10.43 -18.46 -2.53
N VAL A 10 10.17 -18.73 -3.81
CA VAL A 10 10.17 -17.73 -4.88
C VAL A 10 9.34 -16.48 -4.53
N PRO A 11 8.09 -16.58 -4.03
CA PRO A 11 7.33 -15.41 -3.62
C PRO A 11 8.00 -14.61 -2.48
N ASN A 12 8.66 -15.28 -1.53
CA ASN A 12 9.32 -14.60 -0.41
C ASN A 12 10.60 -13.88 -0.85
N ILE A 13 11.34 -14.44 -1.81
CA ILE A 13 12.49 -13.77 -2.43
C ILE A 13 12.05 -12.50 -3.16
N ILE A 14 10.92 -12.54 -3.88
CA ILE A 14 10.33 -11.36 -4.51
C ILE A 14 9.91 -10.34 -3.42
N GLY A 15 9.32 -10.79 -2.32
CA GLY A 15 9.01 -9.95 -1.15
C GLY A 15 10.25 -9.24 -0.58
N TYR A 16 11.39 -9.94 -0.45
CA TYR A 16 12.64 -9.31 -0.02
C TYR A 16 13.16 -8.28 -1.03
N ALA A 17 13.03 -8.56 -2.33
CA ALA A 17 13.38 -7.59 -3.37
C ALA A 17 12.50 -6.33 -3.28
N ARG A 18 11.20 -6.46 -2.99
CA ARG A 18 10.28 -5.34 -2.74
C ARG A 18 10.74 -4.47 -1.58
N ILE A 19 11.18 -5.09 -0.47
CA ILE A 19 11.72 -4.36 0.68
C ILE A 19 12.96 -3.55 0.29
N ILE A 20 13.89 -4.14 -0.48
CA ILE A 20 15.09 -3.43 -0.96
C ILE A 20 14.71 -2.25 -1.84
N LEU A 21 13.76 -2.43 -2.76
CA LEU A 21 13.26 -1.35 -3.63
C LEU A 21 12.60 -0.22 -2.82
N LEU A 22 11.84 -0.55 -1.77
CA LEU A 22 11.26 0.45 -0.88
C LEU A 22 12.33 1.22 -0.10
N ILE A 23 13.38 0.55 0.39
CA ILE A 23 14.52 1.21 1.06
C ILE A 23 15.21 2.20 0.12
N ILE A 24 15.49 1.77 -1.12
CA ILE A 24 16.08 2.65 -2.15
C ILE A 24 15.12 3.83 -2.41
N SER A 25 13.82 3.55 -2.55
CA SER A 25 12.81 4.59 -2.74
C SER A 25 12.85 5.63 -1.63
N PHE A 26 12.78 5.20 -0.36
CA PHE A 26 12.78 6.10 0.80
C PHE A 26 14.05 6.93 0.91
N TYR A 27 15.21 6.34 0.60
CA TYR A 27 16.47 7.06 0.60
C TYR A 27 16.50 8.20 -0.43
N PHE A 28 15.99 7.95 -1.63
CA PHE A 28 15.96 8.95 -2.70
C PHE A 28 14.75 9.89 -2.65
N MET A 29 13.74 9.60 -1.82
CA MET A 29 12.52 10.40 -1.74
C MET A 29 12.77 11.91 -1.56
N PRO A 30 13.75 12.37 -0.74
CA PRO A 30 14.05 13.80 -0.57
C PRO A 30 14.90 14.42 -1.69
N THR A 31 15.66 13.62 -2.45
CA THR A 31 16.75 14.12 -3.32
C THR A 31 16.53 13.85 -4.80
N ASN A 32 15.95 12.71 -5.18
CA ASN A 32 15.72 12.32 -6.56
C ASN A 32 14.37 11.59 -6.69
N TYR A 33 13.34 12.36 -7.02
CA TYR A 33 11.98 11.84 -7.15
C TYR A 33 11.80 10.84 -8.28
N ILE A 34 12.64 10.88 -9.33
CA ILE A 34 12.56 9.94 -10.46
C ILE A 34 12.96 8.55 -10.00
N ILE A 35 14.11 8.43 -9.30
CA ILE A 35 14.57 7.15 -8.76
C ILE A 35 13.58 6.66 -7.69
N ALA A 36 13.17 7.55 -6.78
CA ALA A 36 12.23 7.21 -5.72
C ALA A 36 10.91 6.64 -6.28
N THR A 37 10.23 7.38 -7.16
CA THR A 37 8.97 6.91 -7.76
C THR A 37 9.16 5.67 -8.60
N SER A 38 10.26 5.54 -9.36
CA SER A 38 10.52 4.34 -10.16
C SER A 38 10.66 3.10 -9.28
N CYS A 39 11.48 3.17 -8.22
CA CYS A 39 11.64 2.06 -7.28
C CYS A 39 10.34 1.74 -6.53
N TYR A 40 9.58 2.76 -6.12
CA TYR A 40 8.29 2.60 -5.47
C TYR A 40 7.29 1.85 -6.36
N VAL A 41 7.12 2.31 -7.60
CA VAL A 41 6.19 1.71 -8.58
C VAL A 41 6.62 0.29 -8.93
N VAL A 42 7.91 0.03 -9.14
CA VAL A 42 8.40 -1.33 -9.40
C VAL A 42 8.13 -2.24 -8.20
N SER A 43 8.33 -1.76 -6.97
CA SER A 43 8.00 -2.53 -5.76
C SER A 43 6.50 -2.87 -5.68
N ALA A 44 5.63 -1.89 -5.96
CA ALA A 44 4.18 -2.09 -5.99
C ALA A 44 3.73 -3.04 -7.11
N LEU A 45 4.42 -3.07 -8.26
CA LEU A 45 4.11 -4.03 -9.32
C LEU A 45 4.55 -5.46 -8.95
N LEU A 46 5.67 -5.61 -8.26
CA LEU A 46 6.18 -6.91 -7.82
C LEU A 46 5.27 -7.62 -6.82
N ASP A 47 4.41 -6.89 -6.10
CA ASP A 47 3.33 -7.42 -5.27
C ASP A 47 2.43 -8.41 -6.03
N ALA A 48 1.93 -7.98 -7.19
CA ALA A 48 1.09 -8.84 -8.01
C ALA A 48 1.85 -10.09 -8.51
N PHE A 49 3.17 -9.96 -8.73
CA PHE A 49 4.02 -11.04 -9.19
C PHE A 49 4.33 -12.08 -8.10
N ASP A 50 4.56 -11.68 -6.85
CA ASP A 50 4.79 -12.64 -5.77
C ASP A 50 3.51 -13.45 -5.47
N GLY A 51 2.34 -12.82 -5.46
CA GLY A 51 1.07 -13.50 -5.27
C GLY A 51 0.75 -14.45 -6.44
N HIS A 52 1.13 -14.08 -7.67
CA HIS A 52 1.03 -14.97 -8.82
C HIS A 52 2.00 -16.15 -8.71
N ALA A 53 3.25 -15.92 -8.35
CA ALA A 53 4.26 -16.96 -8.14
C ALA A 53 3.86 -17.94 -7.03
N ALA A 54 3.34 -17.44 -5.90
CA ALA A 54 2.87 -18.26 -4.79
C ALA A 54 1.78 -19.26 -5.23
N ARG A 55 0.85 -18.82 -6.08
CA ARG A 55 -0.23 -19.67 -6.64
C ARG A 55 0.29 -20.65 -7.68
N MET A 56 1.19 -20.21 -8.56
CA MET A 56 1.78 -21.04 -9.63
C MET A 56 2.65 -22.17 -9.07
N PHE A 57 3.47 -21.88 -8.06
CA PHE A 57 4.40 -22.84 -7.46
C PHE A 57 3.83 -23.58 -6.24
N ASN A 58 2.57 -23.35 -5.87
CA ASN A 58 1.96 -23.87 -4.64
C ASN A 58 2.77 -23.55 -3.36
N GLN A 59 3.43 -22.38 -3.34
CA GLN A 59 4.30 -21.90 -2.24
C GLN A 59 3.61 -20.87 -1.33
N SER A 60 2.27 -20.87 -1.28
CA SER A 60 1.50 -19.98 -0.42
C SER A 60 1.67 -20.35 1.06
N THR A 61 2.25 -19.45 1.85
CA THR A 61 2.50 -19.66 3.29
C THR A 61 1.94 -18.51 4.14
N LYS A 62 1.65 -18.78 5.42
CA LYS A 62 1.27 -17.72 6.38
C LYS A 62 2.34 -16.66 6.52
N PHE A 63 3.61 -17.09 6.54
CA PHE A 63 4.76 -16.18 6.59
C PHE A 63 4.80 -15.25 5.37
N GLY A 64 4.68 -15.81 4.15
CA GLY A 64 4.66 -15.01 2.93
C GLY A 64 3.52 -14.00 2.89
N GLY A 65 2.29 -14.42 3.27
CA GLY A 65 1.16 -13.49 3.34
C GLY A 65 1.33 -12.38 4.40
N MET A 66 1.98 -12.67 5.52
CA MET A 66 2.31 -11.65 6.52
C MET A 66 3.42 -10.70 6.05
N LEU A 67 4.45 -11.23 5.36
CA LEU A 67 5.54 -10.46 4.80
C LEU A 67 5.02 -9.47 3.75
N ASP A 68 4.14 -9.94 2.88
CA ASP A 68 3.46 -9.17 1.84
C ASP A 68 2.69 -7.99 2.44
N GLN A 69 1.72 -8.28 3.31
CA GLN A 69 0.91 -7.26 3.98
C GLN A 69 1.78 -6.24 4.75
N LEU A 70 2.83 -6.69 5.45
CA LEU A 70 3.72 -5.80 6.17
C LEU A 70 4.51 -4.87 5.23
N THR A 71 4.98 -5.42 4.09
CA THR A 71 5.75 -4.67 3.10
C THR A 71 4.91 -3.54 2.50
N ASP A 72 3.64 -3.82 2.16
CA ASP A 72 2.70 -2.80 1.70
C ASP A 72 2.47 -1.69 2.72
N ARG A 73 2.18 -2.06 3.98
CA ARG A 73 1.92 -1.06 5.04
C ARG A 73 3.14 -0.19 5.30
N CYS A 74 4.33 -0.78 5.33
CA CYS A 74 5.59 -0.03 5.45
C CYS A 74 5.81 0.90 4.25
N GLY A 75 5.49 0.45 3.04
CA GLY A 75 5.51 1.23 1.80
C GLY A 75 4.69 2.52 1.92
N THR A 76 3.38 2.37 2.14
CA THR A 76 2.45 3.49 2.26
C THR A 76 2.80 4.38 3.46
N MET A 77 3.15 3.81 4.61
CA MET A 77 3.57 4.59 5.79
C MET A 77 4.79 5.46 5.48
N GLY A 78 5.82 4.91 4.83
CA GLY A 78 7.02 5.67 4.49
C GLY A 78 6.73 6.83 3.53
N LEU A 79 5.88 6.59 2.52
CA LEU A 79 5.41 7.63 1.61
C LEU A 79 4.65 8.74 2.36
N VAL A 80 3.71 8.37 3.23
CA VAL A 80 2.92 9.33 4.02
C VAL A 80 3.79 10.09 5.03
N ALA A 81 4.81 9.45 5.62
CA ALA A 81 5.76 10.10 6.51
C ALA A 81 6.59 11.17 5.78
N VAL A 82 7.02 10.90 4.54
CA VAL A 82 7.70 11.90 3.70
C VAL A 82 6.76 13.03 3.32
N LEU A 83 5.50 12.74 3.00
CA LEU A 83 4.49 13.79 2.75
C LEU A 83 4.26 14.67 3.98
N ALA A 84 4.26 14.10 5.18
CA ALA A 84 4.16 14.85 6.43
C ALA A 84 5.34 15.83 6.61
N HIS A 85 6.54 15.43 6.15
CA HIS A 85 7.72 16.29 6.14
C HIS A 85 7.63 17.41 5.09
N PHE A 86 7.18 17.09 3.87
CA PHE A 86 7.06 18.06 2.77
C PHE A 86 5.93 19.07 2.97
N TYR A 87 4.84 18.65 3.61
CA TYR A 87 3.64 19.45 3.82
C TYR A 87 3.33 19.61 5.32
N PRO A 88 4.17 20.35 6.08
CA PRO A 88 4.07 20.43 7.54
C PRO A 88 2.72 21.00 8.03
N LYS A 89 2.04 21.82 7.21
CA LYS A 89 0.69 22.34 7.49
C LYS A 89 -0.35 21.22 7.71
N TYR A 90 -0.19 20.09 7.03
CA TYR A 90 -1.11 18.94 7.09
C TYR A 90 -0.53 17.75 7.84
N MET A 91 0.61 17.93 8.53
CA MET A 91 1.32 16.87 9.26
C MET A 91 0.41 16.08 10.19
N PHE A 92 -0.49 16.76 10.92
CA PHE A 92 -1.46 16.09 11.80
C PHE A 92 -2.37 15.11 11.04
N LEU A 93 -2.85 15.46 9.85
CA LEU A 93 -3.73 14.60 9.06
C LEU A 93 -2.97 13.38 8.52
N TYR A 94 -1.74 13.56 8.06
CA TYR A 94 -0.90 12.44 7.60
C TYR A 94 -0.54 11.50 8.75
N LEU A 95 -0.17 12.04 9.92
CA LEU A 95 0.05 11.27 11.15
C LEU A 95 -1.19 10.45 11.52
N MET A 96 -2.37 11.08 11.48
CA MET A 96 -3.61 10.37 11.78
C MET A 96 -3.91 9.28 10.76
N SER A 97 -3.76 9.56 9.46
CA SER A 97 -4.03 8.59 8.40
C SER A 97 -3.15 7.35 8.53
N MET A 98 -1.83 7.51 8.73
CA MET A 98 -0.95 6.34 8.86
C MET A 98 -1.17 5.57 10.17
N SER A 99 -1.51 6.27 11.26
CA SER A 99 -1.83 5.63 12.54
C SER A 99 -3.09 4.78 12.45
N ILE A 100 -4.14 5.31 11.82
CA ILE A 100 -5.41 4.59 11.61
C ILE A 100 -5.18 3.39 10.70
N ASP A 101 -4.47 3.55 9.58
CA ASP A 101 -4.22 2.47 8.63
C ASP A 101 -3.50 1.28 9.28
N ILE A 102 -2.42 1.56 10.04
CA ILE A 102 -1.65 0.52 10.73
C ILE A 102 -2.46 -0.11 11.86
N ALA A 103 -3.14 0.69 12.68
CA ALA A 103 -3.93 0.17 13.81
C ALA A 103 -5.06 -0.74 13.33
N CYS A 104 -5.82 -0.32 12.31
CA CYS A 104 -6.91 -1.12 11.74
C CYS A 104 -6.39 -2.44 11.14
N HIS A 105 -5.31 -2.41 10.36
CA HIS A 105 -4.73 -3.62 9.78
C HIS A 105 -4.16 -4.56 10.85
N TRP A 106 -3.51 -4.01 11.89
CA TRP A 106 -2.97 -4.81 12.98
C TRP A 106 -4.09 -5.52 13.75
N ILE A 107 -5.15 -4.80 14.12
CA ILE A 107 -6.31 -5.39 14.80
C ILE A 107 -6.98 -6.46 13.91
N TYR A 108 -7.17 -6.18 12.62
CA TYR A 108 -7.77 -7.13 11.68
C TYR A 108 -6.91 -8.40 11.52
N LEU A 109 -5.59 -8.25 11.38
CA LEU A 109 -4.68 -9.39 11.26
C LEU A 109 -4.63 -10.21 12.56
N HIS A 110 -4.53 -9.57 13.73
CA HIS A 110 -4.52 -10.29 15.00
C HIS A 110 -5.83 -11.01 15.28
N THR A 111 -6.98 -10.38 14.99
CA THR A 111 -8.28 -11.02 15.16
C THR A 111 -8.45 -12.22 14.23
N THR A 112 -8.04 -12.12 12.96
CA THR A 112 -8.11 -13.24 12.01
C THR A 112 -7.14 -14.39 12.36
N VAL A 113 -5.96 -14.09 12.90
CA VAL A 113 -5.00 -15.10 13.37
C VAL A 113 -5.50 -15.78 14.66
N LEU A 114 -6.00 -15.01 15.62
CA LEU A 114 -6.51 -15.51 16.92
C LEU A 114 -7.81 -16.32 16.77
N GLN A 115 -8.66 -15.99 15.79
CA GLN A 115 -9.92 -16.69 15.51
C GLN A 115 -9.75 -18.03 14.77
N GLY A 116 -8.51 -18.48 14.54
CA GLY A 116 -8.11 -19.60 13.68
C GLY A 116 -9.19 -20.63 13.34
N LYS A 117 -9.71 -20.60 12.10
CA LYS A 117 -10.56 -21.61 11.41
C LYS A 117 -11.76 -22.24 12.18
N THR A 118 -12.05 -21.93 13.44
CA THR A 118 -13.05 -22.65 14.25
C THR A 118 -14.13 -21.76 14.89
N SER A 119 -14.28 -20.51 14.45
CA SER A 119 -15.49 -19.75 14.79
C SER A 119 -16.32 -19.50 13.54
N HIS A 120 -17.48 -20.13 13.48
CA HIS A 120 -18.54 -19.85 12.49
C HIS A 120 -19.09 -18.41 12.60
N LYS A 121 -18.58 -17.60 13.53
CA LYS A 121 -18.53 -16.14 13.42
C LYS A 121 -17.33 -15.74 12.58
N PHE A 122 -17.44 -15.87 11.26
CA PHE A 122 -16.85 -14.81 10.44
C PHE A 122 -17.42 -13.49 11.00
N ILE A 123 -16.63 -12.42 11.04
CA ILE A 123 -17.20 -11.07 11.14
C ILE A 123 -18.29 -11.06 10.08
N ASP A 124 -19.56 -11.11 10.49
CA ASP A 124 -20.65 -11.29 9.56
C ASP A 124 -20.75 -9.95 8.85
N MET A 125 -20.09 -9.86 7.70
CA MET A 125 -19.98 -8.64 6.91
C MET A 125 -21.38 -8.13 6.48
N SER A 126 -22.42 -8.93 6.72
CA SER A 126 -23.83 -8.60 6.56
C SER A 126 -24.35 -7.58 7.59
N GLU A 127 -23.67 -7.34 8.72
CA GLU A 127 -24.12 -6.35 9.72
C GLU A 127 -23.92 -4.89 9.26
N ASN A 128 -22.99 -4.63 8.33
CA ASN A 128 -22.76 -3.29 7.79
C ASN A 128 -22.72 -3.28 6.25
N PRO A 129 -23.69 -2.64 5.57
CA PRO A 129 -23.78 -2.61 4.11
C PRO A 129 -22.52 -2.09 3.41
N ILE A 130 -21.82 -1.14 4.04
CA ILE A 130 -20.61 -0.52 3.48
C ILE A 130 -19.46 -1.54 3.47
N MET A 131 -19.29 -2.27 4.57
CA MET A 131 -18.27 -3.31 4.70
C MET A 131 -18.56 -4.49 3.76
N SER A 132 -19.83 -4.85 3.60
CA SER A 132 -20.23 -5.87 2.63
C SER A 132 -19.82 -5.46 1.21
N ILE A 133 -20.17 -4.25 0.75
CA ILE A 133 -19.80 -3.79 -0.60
C ILE A 133 -18.28 -3.76 -0.78
N TYR A 134 -17.55 -3.26 0.22
CA TYR A 134 -16.10 -3.12 0.17
C TYR A 134 -15.38 -4.47 0.03
N TYR A 135 -15.79 -5.50 0.78
CA TYR A 135 -15.13 -6.82 0.77
C TYR A 135 -15.74 -7.83 -0.21
N THR A 136 -17.00 -7.67 -0.62
CA THR A 136 -17.65 -8.56 -1.60
C THR A 136 -17.26 -8.19 -3.03
N ASN A 137 -17.13 -6.91 -3.35
CA ASN A 137 -16.80 -6.47 -4.71
C ASN A 137 -15.28 -6.22 -4.87
N ARG A 138 -14.59 -7.16 -5.51
CA ARG A 138 -13.13 -7.05 -5.79
C ARG A 138 -12.75 -5.78 -6.54
N THR A 139 -13.62 -5.29 -7.42
CA THR A 139 -13.37 -4.05 -8.18
C THR A 139 -13.40 -2.83 -7.28
N VAL A 140 -14.34 -2.77 -6.33
CA VAL A 140 -14.43 -1.68 -5.35
C VAL A 140 -13.21 -1.69 -4.43
N LEU A 141 -12.84 -2.87 -3.90
CA LEU A 141 -11.65 -3.02 -3.07
C LEU A 141 -10.38 -2.55 -3.81
N PHE A 142 -10.16 -3.06 -5.01
CA PHE A 142 -9.01 -2.69 -5.83
C PHE A 142 -8.98 -1.19 -6.12
N LEU A 143 -10.11 -0.60 -6.52
CA LEU A 143 -10.19 0.82 -6.83
C LEU A 143 -9.90 1.70 -5.61
N MET A 144 -10.39 1.33 -4.43
CA MET A 144 -10.16 2.09 -3.20
C MET A 144 -8.70 2.00 -2.76
N CYS A 145 -8.10 0.81 -2.77
CA CYS A 145 -6.68 0.62 -2.45
C CYS A 145 -5.77 1.34 -3.46
N PHE A 146 -5.99 1.11 -4.76
CA PHE A 146 -5.23 1.77 -5.82
C PHE A 146 -5.42 3.29 -5.79
N GLY A 147 -6.64 3.77 -5.58
CA GLY A 147 -6.95 5.20 -5.51
C GLY A 147 -6.26 5.89 -4.33
N ASN A 148 -6.26 5.26 -3.14
CA ASN A 148 -5.54 5.78 -1.98
C ASN A 148 -4.03 5.86 -2.24
N GLU A 149 -3.46 4.81 -2.83
CA GLU A 149 -2.04 4.74 -3.12
C GLU A 149 -1.64 5.76 -4.20
N ALA A 150 -2.43 5.85 -5.27
CA ALA A 150 -2.25 6.82 -6.35
C ALA A 150 -2.39 8.26 -5.85
N PHE A 151 -3.26 8.52 -4.87
CA PHE A 151 -3.43 9.84 -4.25
C PHE A 151 -2.15 10.29 -3.54
N TYR A 152 -1.60 9.46 -2.65
CA TYR A 152 -0.35 9.79 -1.95
C TYR A 152 0.84 9.89 -2.91
N ALA A 153 0.95 8.99 -3.88
CA ALA A 153 2.01 9.05 -4.89
C ALA A 153 1.91 10.33 -5.75
N SER A 154 0.69 10.76 -6.08
CA SER A 154 0.47 12.00 -6.83
C SER A 154 0.84 13.24 -6.03
N LEU A 155 0.51 13.29 -4.73
CA LEU A 155 0.93 14.37 -3.84
C LEU A 155 2.46 14.45 -3.73
N TYR A 156 3.12 13.29 -3.67
CA TYR A 156 4.58 13.23 -3.62
C TYR A 156 5.22 13.81 -4.89
N LEU A 157 4.71 13.41 -6.07
CA LEU A 157 5.20 13.96 -7.35
C LEU A 157 4.90 15.45 -7.52
N LEU A 158 3.77 15.92 -6.98
CA LEU A 158 3.39 17.34 -7.03
C LEU A 158 4.35 18.23 -6.24
N TYR A 159 5.00 17.71 -5.20
CA TYR A 159 6.00 18.47 -4.45
C TYR A 159 7.21 18.85 -5.31
N PHE A 160 7.68 17.94 -6.18
CA PHE A 160 8.87 18.16 -7.00
C PHE A 160 8.59 18.73 -8.39
N THR A 161 7.35 18.60 -8.88
CA THR A 161 6.97 19.06 -10.21
C THR A 161 5.99 20.23 -10.12
N GLU A 162 6.34 21.38 -10.70
CA GLU A 162 5.37 22.42 -11.03
C GLU A 162 4.48 21.89 -12.18
N GLY A 163 3.51 21.06 -11.83
CA GLY A 163 3.03 20.03 -12.77
C GLY A 163 2.39 20.54 -14.07
N PRO A 164 2.19 19.68 -15.10
CA PRO A 164 2.92 18.46 -15.45
C PRO A 164 3.34 18.42 -16.94
N ILE A 165 4.28 17.52 -17.24
CA ILE A 165 4.87 17.24 -18.56
C ILE A 165 3.90 16.50 -19.51
N SER A 166 2.69 16.13 -19.08
CA SER A 166 1.60 15.68 -19.97
C SER A 166 0.25 16.33 -19.61
N LYS A 167 -0.32 17.07 -20.58
CA LYS A 167 -1.49 17.95 -20.38
C LYS A 167 -2.77 17.26 -19.88
N ILE A 168 -2.87 15.92 -19.95
CA ILE A 168 -4.09 15.16 -19.65
C ILE A 168 -4.21 14.82 -18.16
N TYR A 169 -3.12 14.40 -17.50
CA TYR A 169 -3.13 14.10 -16.06
C TYR A 169 -3.25 15.39 -15.21
N CYS A 170 -2.84 16.53 -15.78
CA CYS A 170 -2.96 17.86 -15.19
C CYS A 170 -4.40 18.23 -14.85
N PHE A 171 -5.33 17.98 -15.77
CA PHE A 171 -6.68 18.52 -15.63
C PHE A 171 -7.39 17.90 -14.43
N TYR A 172 -7.34 16.57 -14.30
CA TYR A 172 -8.00 15.86 -13.21
C TYR A 172 -7.34 16.10 -11.85
N VAL A 173 -6.02 16.00 -11.75
CA VAL A 173 -5.33 16.15 -10.46
C VAL A 173 -5.30 17.62 -10.01
N LYS A 174 -5.07 18.60 -10.92
CA LYS A 174 -5.20 20.01 -10.52
C LYS A 174 -6.64 20.39 -10.19
N HIS A 175 -7.67 19.89 -10.88
CA HIS A 175 -9.05 20.21 -10.46
C HIS A 175 -9.35 19.64 -9.09
N VAL A 176 -9.08 18.35 -8.85
CA VAL A 176 -9.39 17.70 -7.56
C VAL A 176 -8.57 18.29 -6.42
N VAL A 177 -7.25 18.49 -6.61
CA VAL A 177 -6.38 19.06 -5.57
C VAL A 177 -6.64 20.55 -5.37
N LYS A 178 -6.93 21.34 -6.42
CA LYS A 178 -7.32 22.75 -6.25
C LYS A 178 -8.68 22.85 -5.54
N TYR A 179 -9.64 21.99 -5.86
CA TYR A 179 -10.93 21.96 -5.15
C TYR A 179 -10.77 21.62 -3.65
N LEU A 180 -9.81 20.74 -3.32
CA LEU A 180 -9.56 20.30 -1.94
C LEU A 180 -8.61 21.22 -1.16
N VAL A 181 -7.68 21.90 -1.83
CA VAL A 181 -6.62 22.73 -1.20
C VAL A 181 -6.98 24.22 -1.18
N THR A 182 -7.83 24.70 -2.11
CA THR A 182 -8.27 26.11 -2.18
C THR A 182 -9.76 26.32 -1.90
N GLY A 183 -10.42 25.34 -1.26
CA GLY A 183 -11.80 25.47 -0.77
C GLY A 183 -11.86 26.21 0.57
N PHE A 184 -12.11 27.53 0.49
CA PHE A 184 -12.11 28.61 1.49
C PHE A 184 -10.79 29.39 1.62
#